data_AF-A0A1Y4SLA2-F1
#
_entry.id   AF-A0A1Y4SLA2-F1
#
_cell.length_a   1.000
_cell.length_b   1.000
_cell.length_c   1.000
_cell.angle_alpha   90.00
_cell.angle_beta   90.00
_cell.angle_gamma   90.00
#
_symmetry.space_group_name_H-M   'P 1'
#
loop_
_entity.id
_entity.type
_entity.pdbx_description
1 polymer ?
#
loop_
_entity_poly.entity_id
_entity_poly.type
_entity_poly.pdbx_seq_one_letter_code
_entity_poly.pdbx_strand_id
1 'polypeptide(L)'
;MDDLLLYFAMKYEGDFRKMYVAITTKESIDNEILREYKKQIKHKYVTVMNHNYPEYFKSKNCPPIVLFYKGNLELIDKDLPKEYSTLENGKRFISTVIPIEQNGKFIFDYVVGAESQEDLEKMLEHLKSKGLPMKNYDKPKKKQMER
;
A
#
# COMPACT_ATOMS: atom_id res chain seq x y z
N MET A 1 -10.81 14.53 3.10
CA MET A 1 -11.05 13.14 3.57
C MET A 1 -9.76 12.33 3.51
N ASP A 2 -9.08 12.21 2.37
CA ASP A 2 -7.82 11.45 2.30
C ASP A 2 -6.74 11.94 3.26
N ASP A 3 -6.56 13.26 3.39
CA ASP A 3 -5.64 13.86 4.35
C ASP A 3 -5.92 13.48 5.82
N LEU A 4 -7.20 13.34 6.18
CA LEU A 4 -7.64 12.92 7.52
C LEU A 4 -7.29 11.45 7.76
N LEU A 5 -7.57 10.59 6.78
CA LEU A 5 -7.27 9.16 6.89
C LEU A 5 -5.76 8.91 6.93
N LEU A 6 -5.01 9.64 6.11
CA LEU A 6 -3.55 9.63 6.13
C LEU A 6 -3.01 10.12 7.48
N TYR A 7 -3.56 11.20 8.04
CA TYR A 7 -3.16 11.70 9.36
C TYR A 7 -3.26 10.60 10.42
N PHE A 8 -4.39 9.92 10.49
CA PHE A 8 -4.58 8.84 11.47
C PHE A 8 -3.74 7.60 11.15
N ALA A 9 -3.52 7.27 9.88
CA ALA A 9 -2.64 6.16 9.50
C ALA A 9 -1.20 6.41 9.96
N MET A 10 -0.73 7.67 9.86
CA MET A 10 0.60 8.06 10.33
C MET A 10 0.67 8.14 11.85
N LYS A 11 -0.35 8.71 12.50
CA LYS A 11 -0.41 8.85 13.97
C LYS A 11 -0.52 7.51 14.70
N TYR A 12 -1.29 6.57 14.17
CA TYR A 12 -1.54 5.26 14.79
C TYR A 12 -0.83 4.11 14.08
N GLU A 13 0.12 4.44 13.19
CA GLU A 13 0.92 3.49 12.44
C GLU A 13 0.09 2.40 11.74
N GLY A 14 -1.08 2.74 11.20
CA GLY A 14 -1.96 1.79 10.52
C GLY A 14 -2.81 0.89 11.42
N ASP A 15 -2.84 1.10 12.74
CA ASP A 15 -3.73 0.36 13.64
C ASP A 15 -5.20 0.65 13.32
N PHE A 16 -5.87 -0.34 12.73
CA PHE A 16 -7.27 -0.22 12.31
C PHE A 16 -8.20 0.24 13.43
N ARG A 17 -8.06 -0.31 14.65
CA ARG A 17 -8.99 -0.01 15.76
C ARG A 17 -8.81 1.43 16.23
N LYS A 18 -7.56 1.87 16.41
CA LYS A 18 -7.27 3.24 16.83
C LYS A 18 -7.72 4.26 15.78
N MET A 19 -7.46 3.98 14.50
CA MET A 19 -7.94 4.82 13.40
C MET A 19 -9.47 4.87 13.35
N TYR A 20 -10.16 3.73 13.48
CA TYR A 20 -11.61 3.67 13.47
C TYR A 20 -12.23 4.48 14.62
N VAL A 21 -11.68 4.35 15.83
CA VAL A 21 -12.10 5.15 16.99
C VAL A 21 -11.90 6.63 16.71
N ALA A 22 -10.71 7.06 16.28
CA ALA A 22 -10.41 8.47 16.02
C ALA A 22 -11.32 9.09 14.93
N ILE A 23 -11.65 8.34 13.88
CA ILE A 23 -12.57 8.77 12.82
C ILE A 23 -14.00 8.91 13.37
N THR A 24 -14.47 7.93 14.14
CA THR A 24 -15.85 7.91 14.65
C THR A 24 -16.08 8.93 15.76
N THR A 25 -15.07 9.21 16.58
CA THR A 25 -15.11 10.26 17.61
C THR A 25 -14.81 11.66 17.06
N LYS A 26 -14.54 11.78 15.76
CA LYS A 26 -14.18 13.04 15.08
C LYS A 26 -13.00 13.74 15.75
N GLU A 27 -11.96 12.97 16.06
CA GLU A 27 -10.76 13.49 16.68
C GLU A 27 -10.17 14.64 15.84
N SER A 28 -9.81 15.74 16.52
CA SER A 28 -9.27 16.92 15.87
C SER A 28 -7.88 16.63 15.27
N ILE A 29 -7.65 17.11 14.05
CA ILE A 29 -6.34 17.04 13.41
C ILE A 29 -5.53 18.30 13.65
N ASP A 30 -4.23 18.12 13.75
CA ASP A 30 -3.25 19.20 13.74
C ASP A 30 -2.67 19.35 12.32
N ASN A 31 -2.89 20.52 11.73
CA ASN A 31 -2.45 20.81 10.36
C ASN A 31 -0.93 20.95 10.21
N GLU A 32 -0.21 21.34 11.26
CA GLU A 32 1.25 21.41 11.25
C GLU A 32 1.83 20.00 11.28
N ILE A 33 1.31 19.13 12.16
CA ILE A 33 1.70 17.72 12.20
C ILE A 33 1.35 17.02 10.87
N LEU A 34 0.18 17.29 10.29
CA LEU A 34 -0.19 16.74 8.97
C LEU A 34 0.81 17.14 7.88
N ARG A 35 1.29 18.39 7.88
CA ARG A 35 2.31 18.84 6.93
C ARG A 35 3.61 18.06 7.12
N GLU A 36 4.01 17.79 8.36
CA GLU A 36 5.20 16.98 8.63
C GLU A 36 5.02 15.53 8.21
N TYR A 37 3.87 14.91 8.50
CA TYR A 37 3.56 13.56 8.04
C TYR A 37 3.60 13.45 6.53
N LYS A 38 3.06 14.42 5.79
CA LYS A 38 3.14 14.43 4.31
C LYS A 38 4.58 14.44 3.79
N LYS A 39 5.52 15.09 4.49
CA LYS A 39 6.94 15.07 4.13
C LYS A 39 7.62 13.73 4.42
N GLN A 40 7.10 12.98 5.40
CA GLN A 40 7.63 11.67 5.80
C GLN A 40 7.11 10.50 4.95
N ILE A 41 6.18 10.75 4.03
CA ILE A 41 5.65 9.70 3.15
C ILE A 41 6.71 9.28 2.14
N LYS A 42 7.11 8.02 2.20
CA LYS A 42 8.09 7.39 1.31
C LYS A 42 7.44 6.55 0.22
N HIS A 43 6.21 6.10 0.45
CA HIS A 43 5.51 5.15 -0.41
C HIS A 43 4.18 5.68 -0.92
N LYS A 44 3.73 5.15 -2.06
CA LYS A 44 2.38 5.41 -2.54
C LYS A 44 1.39 4.79 -1.55
N TYR A 45 0.23 5.41 -1.45
CA TYR A 45 -0.86 4.89 -0.64
C TYR A 45 -2.19 5.10 -1.36
N VAL A 46 -3.17 4.30 -0.98
CA VAL A 46 -4.59 4.50 -1.32
C VAL A 46 -5.40 4.42 -0.04
N THR A 47 -6.47 5.19 0.03
CA THR A 47 -7.44 5.17 1.12
C THR A 47 -8.69 4.44 0.67
N VAL A 48 -9.51 3.99 1.62
CA VAL A 48 -10.83 3.41 1.34
C VAL A 48 -11.76 4.34 0.55
N MET A 49 -11.46 5.65 0.50
CA MET A 49 -12.22 6.66 -0.25
C MET A 49 -11.68 6.89 -1.67
N ASN A 50 -10.50 6.36 -2.01
CA ASN A 50 -9.94 6.55 -3.34
C ASN A 50 -10.63 5.66 -4.38
N HIS A 51 -10.81 6.20 -5.59
CA HIS A 51 -11.41 5.48 -6.73
C HIS A 51 -10.59 4.26 -7.18
N ASN A 52 -9.28 4.28 -6.95
CA ASN A 52 -8.35 3.21 -7.28
C ASN A 52 -8.11 2.25 -6.10
N TYR A 53 -8.91 2.35 -5.04
CA TYR A 53 -8.87 1.41 -3.93
C TYR A 53 -9.33 0.02 -4.38
N PRO A 54 -8.55 -1.06 -4.16
CA PRO A 54 -8.85 -2.37 -4.71
C PRO A 54 -10.24 -2.89 -4.30
N GLU A 55 -11.00 -3.37 -5.28
CA GLU A 55 -12.32 -3.98 -5.08
C GLU A 55 -12.25 -5.19 -4.15
N TYR A 56 -11.13 -5.93 -4.18
CA TYR A 56 -10.86 -7.06 -3.29
C TYR A 56 -11.15 -6.72 -1.83
N PHE A 57 -10.76 -5.53 -1.37
CA PHE A 57 -10.95 -5.11 0.02
C PHE A 57 -12.39 -4.72 0.33
N LYS A 58 -13.17 -4.22 -0.64
CA LYS A 58 -14.56 -3.80 -0.40
C LYS A 58 -15.46 -4.96 0.03
N SER A 59 -15.10 -6.18 -0.35
CA SER A 59 -15.77 -7.41 0.07
C SER A 59 -15.39 -7.92 1.46
N LYS A 60 -14.39 -7.31 2.11
CA LYS A 60 -13.85 -7.78 3.40
C LYS A 60 -14.49 -7.06 4.57
N ASN A 61 -14.69 -7.79 5.66
CA ASN A 61 -15.02 -7.19 6.95
C ASN A 61 -13.81 -6.38 7.45
N CYS A 62 -14.06 -5.11 7.80
CA CYS A 62 -13.05 -4.17 8.31
C CYS A 62 -11.87 -3.95 7.33
N PRO A 63 -12.10 -3.44 6.11
CA PRO A 63 -11.02 -3.26 5.13
C PRO A 63 -9.93 -2.30 5.63
N PRO A 64 -8.67 -2.41 5.16
CA PRO A 64 -7.63 -1.42 5.45
C PRO A 64 -8.09 0.00 5.13
N ILE A 65 -8.08 0.89 6.12
CA ILE A 65 -8.55 2.28 5.92
C ILE A 65 -7.57 3.04 5.00
N VAL A 66 -6.27 2.80 5.19
CA VAL A 66 -5.17 3.26 4.34
C VAL A 66 -4.29 2.06 4.04
N LEU A 67 -3.90 1.92 2.78
CA LEU A 67 -2.99 0.89 2.32
C LEU A 67 -1.79 1.56 1.65
N PHE A 68 -0.63 1.49 2.31
CA PHE A 68 0.64 1.82 1.68
C PHE A 68 1.04 0.67 0.77
N TYR A 69 1.56 0.97 -0.41
CA TYR A 69 1.92 -0.08 -1.36
C TYR A 69 3.09 0.29 -2.26
N LYS A 70 3.69 -0.76 -2.81
CA LYS A 70 4.65 -0.68 -3.91
C LYS A 70 4.33 -1.78 -4.93
N GLY A 71 4.44 -1.43 -6.21
CA GLY A 71 4.13 -2.33 -7.31
C GLY A 71 2.87 -1.95 -8.08
N ASN A 72 2.29 -2.93 -8.76
CA ASN A 72 1.06 -2.77 -9.53
C ASN A 72 -0.18 -3.11 -8.69
N LEU A 73 -0.87 -2.08 -8.22
CA LEU A 73 -2.07 -2.21 -7.39
C LEU A 73 -3.18 -3.03 -8.07
N GLU A 74 -3.28 -2.99 -9.40
CA GLU A 74 -4.29 -3.72 -10.19
C GLU A 74 -4.17 -5.24 -10.04
N LEU A 75 -3.01 -5.76 -9.62
CA LEU A 75 -2.84 -7.20 -9.42
C LEU A 75 -3.68 -7.72 -8.25
N ILE A 76 -4.07 -6.86 -7.29
CA ILE A 76 -4.88 -7.26 -6.13
C ILE A 76 -6.27 -7.70 -6.56
N ASP A 77 -6.85 -7.05 -7.57
CA ASP A 77 -8.22 -7.32 -8.04
C ASP A 77 -8.28 -8.45 -9.07
N LYS A 78 -7.14 -8.94 -9.54
CA LYS A 78 -7.08 -10.10 -10.41
C LYS A 78 -7.30 -11.39 -9.61
N ASP A 79 -7.78 -12.41 -10.32
CA ASP A 79 -7.88 -13.76 -9.78
C ASP A 79 -6.49 -14.45 -9.76
N LEU A 80 -5.62 -13.93 -8.89
CA LEU A 80 -4.28 -14.42 -8.67
C LEU A 80 -4.17 -14.98 -7.25
N PRO A 81 -3.26 -15.95 -7.00
CA PRO A 81 -2.86 -16.31 -5.66
C PRO A 81 -2.26 -15.09 -4.95
N LYS A 82 -2.91 -14.66 -3.86
CA LYS A 82 -2.51 -13.52 -3.03
C LYS A 82 -2.31 -13.99 -1.60
N GLU A 83 -1.25 -13.52 -0.97
CA GLU A 83 -1.08 -13.65 0.48
C GLU A 83 -1.71 -12.42 1.13
N TYR A 84 -2.78 -12.60 1.91
CA TYR A 84 -3.38 -11.56 2.72
C TYR A 84 -3.50 -12.06 4.16
N SER A 85 -2.66 -11.56 5.06
CA SER A 85 -2.56 -12.06 6.42
C SER A 85 -2.25 -10.96 7.44
N THR A 86 -2.32 -11.32 8.72
CA THR A 86 -2.09 -10.43 9.86
C THR A 86 -0.70 -10.70 10.42
N LEU A 87 0.08 -9.64 10.61
CA LEU A 87 1.39 -9.67 11.23
C LEU A 87 1.27 -9.81 12.76
N GLU A 88 2.37 -10.12 13.44
CA GLU A 88 2.41 -10.25 14.91
C GLU A 88 1.96 -8.96 15.63
N ASN A 89 2.17 -7.80 15.01
CA ASN A 89 1.73 -6.51 15.54
C ASN A 89 0.23 -6.22 15.32
N GLY A 90 -0.53 -7.18 14.77
CA GLY A 90 -1.96 -7.06 14.51
C GLY A 90 -2.33 -6.28 13.23
N LYS A 91 -1.35 -5.68 12.53
CA LYS A 91 -1.54 -4.99 11.26
C LYS A 91 -1.51 -5.99 10.11
N ARG A 92 -2.10 -5.64 8.98
CA ARG A 92 -2.28 -6.56 7.85
C ARG A 92 -1.40 -6.18 6.68
N PHE A 93 -1.03 -7.19 5.90
CA PHE A 93 -0.34 -7.00 4.64
C PHE A 93 -0.98 -7.82 3.54
N ILE A 94 -0.76 -7.40 2.30
CA ILE A 94 -1.11 -8.14 1.09
C ILE A 94 0.12 -8.24 0.18
N SER A 95 0.28 -9.37 -0.49
CA SER A 95 1.31 -9.55 -1.51
C SER A 95 0.82 -10.43 -2.66
N THR A 96 1.21 -10.10 -3.88
CA THR A 96 0.99 -10.95 -5.07
C THR A 96 2.14 -10.79 -6.05
N VAL A 97 2.43 -11.83 -6.81
CA VAL A 97 3.49 -11.83 -7.82
C VAL A 97 3.08 -12.65 -9.03
N ILE A 98 3.42 -12.18 -10.23
CA ILE A 98 3.24 -12.90 -11.49
C ILE A 98 4.48 -12.79 -12.37
N PRO A 99 4.84 -13.84 -13.12
CA PRO A 99 5.85 -13.73 -14.17
C PRO A 99 5.27 -12.96 -15.37
N ILE A 100 6.08 -12.06 -15.94
CA ILE A 100 5.79 -11.36 -17.19
C ILE A 100 7.03 -11.41 -18.09
N GLU A 101 6.82 -11.39 -19.39
CA GLU A 101 7.90 -11.25 -20.35
C GLU A 101 8.13 -9.76 -20.67
N GLN A 102 9.36 -9.29 -20.51
CA GLN A 102 9.76 -7.93 -20.87
C GLN A 102 11.10 -7.97 -21.61
N ASN A 103 11.10 -7.53 -22.87
CA ASN A 103 12.28 -7.53 -23.75
C ASN A 103 12.95 -8.91 -23.89
N GLY A 104 12.16 -9.97 -24.05
CA GLY A 104 12.65 -11.34 -24.17
C GLY A 104 13.24 -11.93 -22.89
N LYS A 105 13.00 -11.29 -21.73
CA LYS A 105 13.42 -11.77 -20.41
C LYS A 105 12.21 -11.92 -19.50
N PHE A 106 12.20 -12.98 -18.69
CA PHE A 106 11.25 -13.14 -17.61
C PHE A 106 11.61 -12.22 -16.45
N ILE A 107 10.64 -11.40 -16.03
CA ILE A 107 10.69 -10.62 -14.81
C ILE A 107 9.39 -10.84 -14.02
N PHE A 108 9.40 -10.46 -12.75
CA PHE A 108 8.23 -10.60 -11.89
C PHE A 108 7.53 -9.25 -11.71
N ASP A 109 6.28 -9.15 -12.14
CA ASP A 109 5.38 -8.07 -11.73
C ASP A 109 4.80 -8.41 -10.35
N TYR A 110 4.66 -7.43 -9.47
CA TYR A 110 4.28 -7.66 -8.09
C TYR A 110 3.47 -6.49 -7.52
N VAL A 111 2.79 -6.78 -6.42
CA VAL A 111 2.31 -5.77 -5.48
C VAL A 111 2.64 -6.24 -4.07
N VAL A 112 3.08 -5.31 -3.23
CA VAL A 112 3.12 -5.48 -1.78
C VAL A 112 2.40 -4.29 -1.18
N GLY A 113 1.47 -4.54 -0.28
CA GLY A 113 0.76 -3.52 0.47
C GLY A 113 0.73 -3.83 1.96
N ALA A 114 0.77 -2.80 2.80
CA ALA A 114 0.65 -2.91 4.25
C ALA A 114 -0.09 -1.70 4.83
N GLU A 115 -0.65 -1.87 6.03
CA GLU A 115 -1.36 -0.79 6.74
C GLU A 115 -0.41 0.29 7.28
N SER A 116 0.89 0.00 7.38
CA SER A 116 1.93 0.95 7.82
C SER A 116 3.10 1.02 6.84
N GLN A 117 3.78 2.17 6.79
CA GLN A 117 4.99 2.33 5.96
C GLN A 117 6.14 1.46 6.44
N GLU A 118 6.33 1.33 7.75
CA GLU A 118 7.42 0.53 8.33
C GLU A 118 7.26 -0.97 8.00
N ASP A 119 6.04 -1.50 8.09
CA ASP A 119 5.79 -2.90 7.75
C ASP A 119 5.94 -3.13 6.25
N LEU A 120 5.53 -2.15 5.41
CA LEU A 120 5.80 -2.22 3.98
C LEU A 120 7.31 -2.26 3.69
N GLU A 121 8.11 -1.42 4.35
CA GLU A 121 9.57 -1.42 4.17
C GLU A 121 10.17 -2.79 4.53
N LYS A 122 9.81 -3.37 5.68
CA LYS A 122 10.25 -4.71 6.09
C LYS A 122 9.88 -5.79 5.07
N MET A 123 8.65 -5.75 4.55
CA MET A 123 8.19 -6.72 3.54
C MET A 123 8.94 -6.55 2.22
N LEU A 124 9.25 -5.31 1.82
CA LEU A 124 10.04 -5.03 0.62
C LEU A 124 11.50 -5.46 0.77
N GLU A 125 12.10 -5.31 1.95
CA GLU A 125 13.44 -5.81 2.25
C GLU A 125 13.49 -7.33 2.16
N HIS A 126 12.51 -8.02 2.74
CA HIS A 126 12.37 -9.47 2.62
C HIS A 126 12.15 -9.94 1.18
N LEU A 127 11.43 -9.15 0.35
CA LEU A 127 11.27 -9.47 -1.06
C LEU A 127 12.59 -9.30 -1.83
N LYS A 128 13.34 -8.23 -1.56
CA LYS A 128 14.64 -7.95 -2.20
C LYS A 128 15.69 -9.00 -1.84
N SER A 129 15.67 -9.53 -0.62
CA SER A 129 16.64 -10.55 -0.17
C SER A 129 16.51 -11.87 -0.94
N LYS A 130 15.38 -12.11 -1.63
CA LYS A 130 15.17 -13.31 -2.47
C LYS A 130 15.91 -13.27 -3.81
N GLY A 131 16.48 -12.13 -4.21
CA GLY A 131 17.30 -12.01 -5.43
C GLY A 131 16.55 -12.22 -6.74
N LEU A 132 15.22 -12.14 -6.74
CA LEU A 132 14.39 -12.35 -7.93
C LEU A 132 14.40 -11.11 -8.86
N PRO A 133 14.36 -11.29 -10.20
CA PRO A 133 14.30 -10.18 -11.15
C PRO A 133 12.93 -9.51 -11.13
N MET A 134 12.73 -8.59 -10.19
CA MET A 134 11.47 -7.87 -9.99
C MET A 134 11.37 -6.64 -10.90
N LYS A 135 10.16 -6.34 -11.37
CA LYS A 135 9.87 -5.13 -12.13
C LYS A 135 10.17 -3.88 -11.30
N ASN A 136 10.90 -2.93 -11.89
CA ASN A 136 11.32 -1.72 -11.19
C ASN A 136 10.20 -0.67 -11.21
N TYR A 137 9.61 -0.44 -10.04
CA TYR A 137 8.56 0.57 -9.81
C TYR A 137 9.07 1.91 -9.28
N ASP A 138 10.38 2.04 -9.03
CA ASP A 138 11.02 3.28 -8.58
C ASP A 138 11.37 4.21 -9.76
N LYS A 139 11.46 3.66 -10.98
CA LYS A 139 11.72 4.46 -12.18
C LYS A 139 10.44 5.16 -12.64
N PRO A 140 10.45 6.47 -12.91
CA PRO A 140 9.30 7.13 -13.52
C PRO A 140 9.01 6.48 -14.87
N LYS A 141 7.72 6.21 -15.17
CA LYS A 141 7.29 5.78 -16.51
C LYS A 141 7.83 6.82 -17.50
N LYS A 142 8.78 6.44 -18.37
CA LYS A 142 9.12 7.27 -19.53
C LYS A 142 7.81 7.46 -20.30
N LYS A 143 7.29 8.69 -20.36
CA LYS A 143 6.24 9.05 -21.32
C LYS A 143 6.80 8.68 -22.69
N GLN A 144 6.26 7.64 -23.32
CA GLN A 144 6.38 7.52 -24.76
C GLN A 144 5.62 8.74 -25.30
N MET A 145 6.36 9.72 -25.81
CA MET A 145 5.78 10.71 -26.71
C MET A 145 5.37 9.92 -27.95
N GLU A 146 4.06 9.72 -28.12
CA GLU A 146 3.49 9.37 -29.42
C GLU A 146 3.93 10.45 -30.41
N ARG A 147 4.55 10.01 -31.50
CA ARG A 147 4.91 10.84 -32.65
C ARG A 147 3.72 10.93 -33.60
#